data_AF-A0A2M7P388-F1
#
_entry.id   AF-A0A2M7P388-F1
#
_cell.length_a   1.000
_cell.length_b   1.000
_cell.length_c   1.000
_cell.angle_alpha   90.00
_cell.angle_beta   90.00
_cell.angle_gamma   90.00
#
_symmetry.space_group_name_H-M   'P 1'
#
loop_
_entity.id
_entity.type
_entity.pdbx_description
1 polymer ?
#
loop_
_entity_poly.entity_id
_entity_poly.type
_entity_poly.pdbx_seq_one_letter_code
_entity_poly.pdbx_strand_id
1 'polypeptide(L)'
;MYENQAKYYQALQRSTDKTDSAPFVEFMLRMILDEVSSAIATDQAALLIAAIGTSTLGSAVLLKALGLSHRPTFRENYLNPALESGWIERTQPDSPRSPTQRYRLTNKGRQWLQHREKG
;
A
#
# COMPACT_ATOMS: atom_id res chain seq x y z
N MET A 1 17.85 5.45 5.56
CA MET A 1 17.98 5.08 6.99
C MET A 1 18.46 6.22 7.91
N TYR A 2 19.08 7.30 7.41
CA TYR A 2 19.59 8.39 8.28
C TYR A 2 18.63 9.56 8.56
N GLU A 3 17.52 9.67 7.83
CA GLU A 3 16.65 10.87 7.88
C GLU A 3 15.87 11.06 9.18
N ASN A 4 15.57 9.97 9.89
CA ASN A 4 14.74 10.01 11.09
C ASN A 4 15.54 10.26 12.37
N GLN A 5 16.87 10.03 12.36
CA GLN A 5 17.72 10.24 13.54
C GLN A 5 17.80 11.72 13.92
N ALA A 6 17.99 12.62 12.94
CA ALA A 6 18.04 14.05 13.21
C ALA A 6 16.71 14.59 13.78
N LYS A 7 15.57 14.13 13.23
CA LYS A 7 14.23 14.54 13.68
C LYS A 7 13.91 13.99 15.09
N TYR A 8 14.36 12.77 15.39
CA TYR A 8 14.24 12.16 16.71
C TYR A 8 14.96 12.98 17.79
N TYR A 9 16.24 13.32 17.56
CA TYR A 9 17.00 14.15 18.50
C TYR A 9 16.41 15.56 18.62
N GLN A 10 15.90 16.12 17.53
CA GLN A 10 15.21 17.42 17.57
C GLN A 10 13.92 17.37 18.41
N ALA A 11 13.16 16.28 18.33
CA ALA A 11 11.95 16.09 19.14
C ALA A 11 12.29 15.93 20.63
N LEU A 12 13.35 15.18 20.96
CA LEU A 12 13.88 15.08 22.33
C LEU A 12 14.31 16.45 22.87
N GLN A 13 15.13 17.18 22.10
CA GLN A 13 15.63 18.50 22.52
C GLN A 13 14.48 19.47 22.79
N ARG A 14 13.48 19.54 21.89
CA ARG A 14 12.29 20.38 22.08
C ARG A 14 11.50 20.01 23.33
N SER A 15 11.44 18.72 23.67
CA SER A 15 10.77 18.26 24.88
C SER A 15 11.52 18.66 26.14
N THR A 16 12.85 18.58 26.12
CA THR A 16 13.71 19.06 27.22
C THR A 16 13.58 20.58 27.38
N ASP A 17 13.67 21.34 26.28
CA ASP A 17 13.60 22.81 26.31
C ASP A 17 12.26 23.33 26.82
N LYS A 18 11.16 22.60 26.55
CA LYS A 18 9.80 22.98 26.96
C LYS A 18 9.37 22.38 28.30
N THR A 19 10.17 21.49 28.91
CA THR A 19 9.73 20.65 30.04
C THR A 19 8.40 19.93 29.75
N ASP A 20 8.23 19.49 28.50
CA ASP A 20 6.98 18.93 27.99
C ASP A 20 7.27 17.73 27.08
N SER A 21 6.71 16.56 27.40
CA SER A 21 6.92 15.34 26.63
C SER A 21 6.07 15.27 25.35
N ALA A 22 5.08 16.15 25.17
CA ALA A 22 4.17 16.12 24.02
C ALA A 22 4.88 16.14 22.65
N PRO A 23 5.89 16.99 22.39
CA PRO A 23 6.60 17.00 21.11
C PRO A 23 7.27 15.67 20.75
N PHE A 24 7.85 15.00 21.75
CA PHE A 24 8.47 13.68 21.57
C PHE A 24 7.42 12.59 21.33
N VAL A 25 6.36 12.56 22.13
CA VAL A 25 5.27 11.58 21.98
C VAL A 25 4.60 11.71 20.61
N GLU A 26 4.30 12.93 20.16
CA GLU A 26 3.72 13.18 18.84
C GLU A 26 4.63 12.68 17.71
N PHE A 27 5.93 12.96 17.81
CA PHE A 27 6.90 12.48 16.83
C PHE A 27 6.94 10.96 16.76
N MET A 28 7.00 10.28 17.92
CA MET A 28 7.04 8.82 17.98
C MET A 28 5.75 8.20 17.43
N LEU A 29 4.58 8.74 17.78
CA LEU A 29 3.30 8.27 17.25
C LEU A 29 3.22 8.42 15.74
N ARG A 30 3.71 9.53 15.18
CA ARG A 30 3.75 9.74 13.73
C ARG A 30 4.68 8.74 13.04
N MET A 31 5.83 8.42 13.64
CA MET A 31 6.75 7.43 13.06
C MET A 31 6.18 6.01 13.09
N ILE A 32 5.55 5.62 14.20
CA ILE A 32 4.87 4.32 14.29
C ILE A 32 3.72 4.26 13.28
N LEU A 33 2.93 5.33 13.17
CA LEU A 33 1.82 5.39 12.22
C LEU A 33 2.28 5.25 10.77
N ASP A 34 3.37 5.92 10.40
CA ASP A 34 3.93 5.86 9.04
C ASP A 34 4.42 4.43 8.70
N GLU A 35 5.15 3.81 9.62
CA GLU A 35 5.66 2.44 9.46
C GLU A 35 4.51 1.43 9.35
N VAL A 36 3.53 1.49 10.25
CA VAL A 36 2.36 0.60 10.24
C VAL A 36 1.54 0.81 8.96
N SER A 37 1.37 2.05 8.52
CA SER A 37 0.64 2.35 7.28
C SER A 37 1.35 1.79 6.05
N SER A 38 2.68 1.90 6.00
CA SER A 38 3.49 1.35 4.91
C SER A 38 3.43 -0.19 4.86
N ALA A 39 3.51 -0.83 6.02
CA ALA A 39 3.38 -2.28 6.14
C ALA A 39 2.00 -2.76 5.65
N ILE A 40 0.92 -2.10 6.09
CA ILE A 40 -0.45 -2.41 5.68
C ILE A 40 -0.62 -2.25 4.16
N ALA A 41 -0.12 -1.16 3.57
CA ALA A 41 -0.20 -0.95 2.12
C ALA A 41 0.54 -2.05 1.34
N THR A 42 1.67 -2.51 1.85
CA THR A 42 2.44 -3.62 1.27
C THR A 42 1.66 -4.93 1.31
N ASP A 43 0.98 -5.22 2.43
CA ASP A 43 0.15 -6.42 2.58
C ASP A 43 -1.10 -6.39 1.69
N GLN A 44 -1.74 -5.22 1.55
CA GLN A 44 -2.93 -5.06 0.70
C GLN A 44 -2.57 -5.25 -0.79
N ALA A 45 -1.44 -4.70 -1.22
CA ALA A 45 -0.93 -4.90 -2.57
C ALA A 45 -0.53 -6.37 -2.82
N ALA A 46 0.04 -7.04 -1.82
CA ALA A 46 0.35 -8.46 -1.84
C ALA A 46 -0.89 -9.34 -2.02
N LEU A 47 -1.94 -9.09 -1.23
CA LEU A 47 -3.23 -9.78 -1.33
C LEU A 47 -3.86 -9.59 -2.71
N LEU A 48 -3.79 -8.37 -3.26
CA LEU A 48 -4.33 -8.08 -4.58
C LEU A 48 -3.59 -8.83 -5.69
N ILE A 49 -2.25 -8.89 -5.63
CA ILE A 49 -1.45 -9.68 -6.58
C ILE A 49 -1.87 -11.15 -6.55
N ALA A 50 -1.95 -11.72 -5.35
CA ALA A 50 -2.34 -13.12 -5.16
C ALA A 50 -3.76 -13.39 -5.71
N ALA A 51 -4.71 -12.48 -5.47
CA ALA A 51 -6.07 -12.59 -5.97
C ALA A 51 -6.17 -12.52 -7.51
N ILE A 52 -5.28 -11.75 -8.17
CA ILE A 52 -5.22 -11.70 -9.63
C ILE A 52 -4.56 -12.97 -10.19
N GLY A 53 -3.46 -13.42 -9.59
CA GLY A 53 -2.70 -14.58 -10.04
C GLY A 53 -2.33 -14.49 -11.52
N THR A 54 -2.73 -15.50 -12.30
CA THR A 54 -2.52 -15.53 -13.77
C THR A 54 -3.70 -14.99 -14.57
N SER A 55 -4.77 -14.54 -13.90
CA SER A 55 -6.02 -14.13 -14.53
C SER A 55 -6.08 -12.63 -14.83
N THR A 56 -7.10 -12.24 -15.59
CA THR A 56 -7.46 -10.84 -15.81
C THR A 56 -8.85 -10.58 -15.23
N LEU A 57 -8.93 -9.80 -14.15
CA LEU A 57 -10.14 -9.69 -13.32
C LEU A 57 -10.66 -8.26 -13.26
N GLY A 58 -11.98 -8.10 -13.21
CA GLY A 58 -12.63 -6.81 -12.97
C GLY A 58 -12.70 -6.48 -11.48
N SER A 59 -12.90 -5.20 -11.13
CA SER A 59 -12.94 -4.73 -9.74
C SER A 59 -13.95 -5.47 -8.87
N ALA A 60 -15.13 -5.81 -9.41
CA ALA A 60 -16.17 -6.52 -8.65
C ALA A 60 -15.74 -7.94 -8.24
N VAL A 61 -15.01 -8.63 -9.12
CA VAL A 61 -14.48 -9.97 -8.82
C VAL A 61 -13.37 -9.89 -7.79
N LEU A 62 -12.47 -8.90 -7.92
CA LEU A 62 -11.39 -8.67 -6.96
C LEU A 62 -11.90 -8.29 -5.57
N LEU A 63 -12.89 -7.39 -5.49
CA LEU A 63 -13.58 -7.07 -4.23
C LEU A 63 -14.11 -8.32 -3.55
N LYS A 64 -14.83 -9.17 -4.30
CA LYS A 64 -15.38 -10.42 -3.78
C LYS A 64 -14.29 -11.39 -3.34
N ALA A 65 -13.23 -11.56 -4.13
CA ALA A 65 -12.12 -12.45 -3.82
C ALA A 65 -11.37 -12.04 -2.54
N LEU A 66 -11.31 -10.74 -2.27
CA LEU A 66 -10.68 -10.17 -1.07
C LEU A 66 -11.64 -10.04 0.13
N GLY A 67 -12.91 -10.44 -0.01
CA GLY A 67 -13.91 -10.27 1.06
C GLY A 67 -14.27 -8.80 1.36
N LEU A 68 -14.03 -7.89 0.42
CA LEU A 68 -14.25 -6.46 0.59
C LEU A 68 -15.60 -6.03 0.00
N SER A 69 -16.30 -5.14 0.70
CA SER A 69 -17.58 -4.56 0.25
C SER A 69 -17.45 -3.08 -0.12
N HIS A 70 -16.53 -2.34 0.52
CA HIS A 70 -16.41 -0.90 0.36
C HIS A 70 -15.50 -0.53 -0.82
N ARG A 71 -16.12 -0.06 -1.91
CA ARG A 71 -15.42 0.26 -3.18
C ARG A 71 -14.36 1.36 -3.07
N PRO A 72 -14.58 2.49 -2.36
CA PRO A 72 -13.57 3.52 -2.19
C PRO A 72 -12.31 2.96 -1.51
N THR A 73 -12.48 2.24 -0.41
CA THR A 73 -11.37 1.61 0.34
C THR A 73 -10.59 0.62 -0.53
N PHE A 74 -11.28 -0.23 -1.30
CA PHE A 74 -10.60 -1.12 -2.24
C PHE A 74 -9.76 -0.34 -3.26
N ARG A 75 -10.29 0.76 -3.77
CA ARG A 75 -9.57 1.57 -4.74
C ARG A 75 -8.34 2.25 -4.14
N GLU A 76 -8.50 2.88 -2.99
CA GLU A 76 -7.46 3.68 -2.33
C GLU A 76 -6.37 2.82 -1.70
N ASN A 77 -6.73 1.68 -1.11
CA ASN A 77 -5.81 0.90 -0.30
C ASN A 77 -5.25 -0.33 -1.03
N TYR A 78 -5.92 -0.81 -2.07
CA TYR A 78 -5.47 -2.01 -2.81
C TYR A 78 -5.10 -1.65 -4.24
N LEU A 79 -6.05 -1.09 -4.99
CA LEU A 79 -5.93 -0.94 -6.43
C LEU A 79 -4.92 0.14 -6.84
N ASN A 80 -5.06 1.36 -6.31
CA ASN A 80 -4.18 2.48 -6.65
C ASN A 80 -2.72 2.20 -6.23
N PRO A 81 -2.43 1.72 -5.00
CA PRO A 81 -1.05 1.45 -4.60
C PRO A 81 -0.38 0.40 -5.48
N ALA A 82 -1.11 -0.66 -5.88
CA ALA A 82 -0.58 -1.68 -6.76
C ALA A 82 -0.36 -1.19 -8.21
N LEU A 83 -1.21 -0.28 -8.70
CA LEU A 83 -1.03 0.37 -10.01
C LEU A 83 0.16 1.33 -10.00
N GLU A 84 0.26 2.19 -8.99
CA GLU A 84 1.34 3.17 -8.82
C GLU A 84 2.69 2.48 -8.63
N SER A 85 2.71 1.35 -7.91
CA SER A 85 3.90 0.51 -7.73
C SER A 85 4.26 -0.31 -8.98
N GLY A 86 3.43 -0.27 -10.02
CA GLY A 86 3.63 -1.00 -11.28
C GLY A 86 3.54 -2.52 -11.16
N TRP A 87 2.86 -3.02 -10.13
CA TRP A 87 2.68 -4.47 -9.91
C TRP A 87 1.54 -5.03 -10.77
N ILE A 88 0.54 -4.19 -11.03
CA ILE A 88 -0.59 -4.50 -11.89
C ILE A 88 -0.78 -3.40 -12.94
N GLU A 89 -1.51 -3.71 -14.00
CA GLU A 89 -1.84 -2.76 -15.05
C GLU A 89 -3.32 -2.86 -15.46
N ARG A 90 -3.81 -1.78 -16.07
CA ARG A 90 -5.14 -1.71 -16.68
C ARG A 90 -5.12 -2.40 -18.04
N THR A 91 -6.20 -3.08 -18.37
CA THR A 91 -6.41 -3.63 -19.72
C THR A 91 -6.85 -2.56 -20.72
N GLN A 92 -7.51 -1.49 -20.24
CA GLN A 92 -7.93 -0.33 -21.03
C GLN A 92 -7.28 0.93 -20.44
N PRO A 93 -6.01 1.23 -20.74
CA PRO A 93 -5.31 2.39 -20.17
C PRO A 93 -5.92 3.72 -20.63
N ASP A 94 -6.36 3.81 -21.88
CA ASP A 94 -6.93 5.03 -22.49
C ASP A 94 -8.34 5.34 -21.98
N SER A 95 -9.03 4.35 -21.40
CA SER A 95 -10.35 4.50 -20.80
C SER A 95 -10.35 3.96 -19.36
N PRO A 96 -9.70 4.67 -18.42
CA PRO A 96 -9.51 4.19 -17.05
C PRO A 96 -10.83 4.04 -16.28
N ARG A 97 -11.88 4.75 -16.70
CA ARG A 97 -13.24 4.70 -16.13
C ARG A 97 -14.18 3.74 -16.88
N SER A 98 -13.67 2.95 -17.84
CA SER A 98 -14.48 2.00 -18.60
C SER A 98 -15.20 1.01 -17.68
N PRO A 99 -16.50 0.73 -17.91
CA PRO A 99 -17.25 -0.25 -17.11
C PRO A 99 -16.74 -1.69 -17.31
N THR A 100 -16.05 -1.96 -18.43
CA THR A 100 -15.43 -3.26 -18.73
C THR A 100 -13.95 -3.30 -18.34
N GLN A 101 -13.46 -2.32 -17.57
CA GLN A 101 -12.08 -2.28 -17.11
C GLN A 101 -11.72 -3.53 -16.29
N ARG A 102 -10.57 -4.12 -16.61
CA ARG A 102 -9.98 -5.26 -15.89
C ARG A 102 -8.51 -4.99 -15.59
N TYR A 103 -8.00 -5.74 -14.63
CA TYR A 103 -6.64 -5.64 -14.13
C TYR A 103 -5.93 -6.98 -14.28
N ARG A 104 -4.64 -6.92 -14.57
CA ARG A 104 -3.75 -8.08 -14.69
C ARG A 104 -2.38 -7.74 -14.11
N LEU A 105 -1.60 -8.75 -13.76
CA LEU A 105 -0.23 -8.53 -13.29
C LEU A 105 0.67 -8.01 -14.42
N THR A 106 1.61 -7.14 -14.06
CA THR A 106 2.76 -6.82 -14.93
C THR A 106 3.83 -7.90 -14.83
N ASN A 107 4.94 -7.76 -15.57
CA ASN A 107 6.11 -8.63 -15.39
C ASN A 107 6.65 -8.55 -13.95
N LYS A 108 6.68 -7.34 -13.36
CA LYS A 108 7.10 -7.11 -11.98
C LYS A 108 6.21 -7.85 -10.99
N GLY A 109 4.89 -7.74 -11.14
CA GLY A 109 3.92 -8.46 -10.29
C GLY A 109 4.03 -9.98 -10.41
N ARG A 110 4.23 -10.51 -11.63
CA ARG A 110 4.43 -11.96 -11.86
C ARG A 110 5.69 -12.49 -11.18
N GLN A 111 6.82 -11.79 -11.33
CA GLN A 111 8.08 -12.18 -10.70
C GLN A 111 7.94 -12.19 -9.18
N TRP A 112 7.32 -11.16 -8.62
CA TRP A 112 7.06 -11.07 -7.19
C TRP A 112 6.21 -12.24 -6.68
N LEU A 113 5.14 -12.62 -7.41
CA LEU A 113 4.29 -13.75 -7.04
C LEU A 113 5.06 -15.07 -7.04
N GLN A 114 5.86 -15.32 -8.09
CA GLN A 114 6.68 -16.53 -8.19
C GLN A 114 7.73 -16.67 -7.08
N HIS A 115 8.26 -15.56 -6.58
CA HIS A 115 9.21 -15.58 -5.46
C HIS A 115 8.54 -15.90 -4.12
N ARG A 116 7.27 -15.53 -3.93
CA ARG A 116 6.53 -15.83 -2.69
C ARG A 116 5.93 -17.23 -2.63
N GLU A 117 5.63 -17.86 -3.76
CA GLU A 117 5.15 -19.27 -3.79
C GLU A 117 6.26 -20.30 -3.55
N LYS A 118 7.53 -19.88 -3.60
CA LYS A 118 8.71 -20.74 -3.44
C LYS A 118 9.36 -20.68 -2.04
N GLY A 119 8.84 -19.86 -1.14
CA GLY A 119 9.31 -19.71 0.24
C GLY A 119 8.25 -20.15 1.24
#